data_AF-A0A2E9VNJ0-F1
#
_entry.id   AF-A0A2E9VNJ0-F1
#
_cell.length_a   1.000
_cell.length_b   1.000
_cell.length_c   1.000
_cell.angle_alpha   90.00
_cell.angle_beta   90.00
_cell.angle_gamma   90.00
#
_symmetry.space_group_name_H-M   'P 1'
#
loop_
_entity.id
_entity.type
_entity.pdbx_description
1 polymer ?
#
loop_
_entity_poly.entity_id
_entity_poly.type
_entity_poly.pdbx_seq_one_letter_code
_entity_poly.pdbx_strand_id
1 'polypeptide(L)'
;MLFQKGNFPQDDQNLSSLDCEWIASCEMGEEDTIYQERHQMEQLRSLRFTDWGSVESDLQNLLKGYQFQGKWNLAQTALHLNDWMQFPMNGFPKIILPMRVMFAVIRNTAGKSMLMRILSDGFKAGNPTFPATVYEASEAVDKLLQTIIRFRNYQGEIHPSPLFGHLSYATAEQLQLAHFSHHLRFLVPTQRSED
;
A
#
# COMPACT_ATOMS: atom_id res chain seq x y z
N MET A 1 -29.87 75.90 42.83
CA MET A 1 -31.00 74.95 42.74
C MET A 1 -30.42 73.58 43.13
N LEU A 2 -30.66 73.09 44.36
CA LEU A 2 -31.79 72.21 44.75
C LEU A 2 -31.63 70.83 44.07
N PHE A 3 -31.54 69.63 44.68
CA PHE A 3 -31.83 69.00 45.98
C PHE A 3 -30.82 67.82 46.14
N GLN A 4 -30.23 67.54 47.31
CA GLN A 4 -30.72 66.72 48.42
C GLN A 4 -30.84 65.19 48.19
N LYS A 5 -30.24 64.47 49.15
CA LYS A 5 -30.15 63.03 49.42
C LYS A 5 -31.47 62.25 49.30
N GLY A 6 -31.36 60.95 48.99
CA GLY A 6 -32.38 59.94 49.28
C GLY A 6 -31.76 58.56 49.52
N ASN A 7 -31.94 58.05 50.73
CA ASN A 7 -31.58 56.70 51.20
C ASN A 7 -32.28 55.60 50.38
N PHE A 8 -31.67 54.42 50.29
CA PHE A 8 -32.39 53.16 50.13
C PHE A 8 -31.95 52.14 51.21
N PRO A 9 -32.87 51.28 51.71
CA PRO A 9 -32.67 50.45 52.88
C PRO A 9 -32.14 49.04 52.55
N GLN A 10 -31.66 48.37 53.61
CA GLN A 10 -31.25 46.97 53.70
C GLN A 10 -32.45 46.00 53.77
N ASP A 11 -32.10 44.71 53.67
CA ASP A 11 -32.82 43.48 54.07
C ASP A 11 -33.75 42.88 52.98
N ASP A 12 -33.75 41.57 52.68
CA ASP A 12 -33.01 40.41 53.17
C ASP A 12 -33.36 39.20 52.25
N GLN A 13 -32.58 38.12 52.32
CA GLN A 13 -32.99 36.72 52.07
C GLN A 13 -33.05 36.15 50.62
N ASN A 14 -31.98 35.41 50.30
CA ASN A 14 -31.96 33.95 50.05
C ASN A 14 -32.68 33.31 48.83
N LEU A 15 -31.84 32.59 48.08
CA LEU A 15 -32.02 31.32 47.35
C LEU A 15 -32.28 31.28 45.83
N SER A 16 -31.27 30.65 45.23
CA SER A 16 -31.29 29.71 44.11
C SER A 16 -31.36 30.31 42.71
N SER A 17 -30.24 30.18 42.01
CA SER A 17 -30.14 29.36 40.78
C SER A 17 -29.03 29.92 39.90
N LEU A 18 -27.82 29.40 40.11
CA LEU A 18 -26.83 29.07 39.07
C LEU A 18 -26.82 29.94 37.80
N ASP A 19 -26.09 31.07 37.86
CA ASP A 19 -25.46 31.67 36.68
C ASP A 19 -23.94 31.54 36.85
N CYS A 20 -23.38 30.47 36.28
CA CYS A 20 -21.96 30.34 35.99
C CYS A 20 -21.81 30.35 34.47
N GLU A 21 -21.97 31.52 33.86
CA GLU A 21 -21.39 31.80 32.55
C GLU A 21 -20.20 32.73 32.74
N TRP A 22 -19.17 32.50 31.92
CA TRP A 22 -17.84 33.13 31.92
C TRP A 22 -16.80 32.48 32.84
N ILE A 23 -16.15 31.42 32.33
CA ILE A 23 -14.69 31.29 32.26
C ILE A 23 -14.34 30.14 31.28
N ALA A 24 -13.35 30.42 30.43
CA ALA A 24 -12.54 29.47 29.65
C ALA A 24 -13.18 28.79 28.43
N SER A 25 -13.36 29.58 27.37
CA SER A 25 -12.92 29.16 26.03
C SER A 25 -11.40 29.03 26.05
N CYS A 26 -10.88 27.80 26.01
CA CYS A 26 -9.57 27.38 25.47
C CYS A 26 -9.42 25.87 25.76
N GLU A 27 -8.83 25.13 24.81
CA GLU A 27 -8.45 23.71 24.92
C GLU A 27 -9.49 22.62 24.61
N MET A 28 -10.22 22.70 23.49
CA MET A 28 -10.74 21.47 22.83
C MET A 28 -10.71 21.58 21.30
N GLY A 29 -9.52 21.79 20.71
CA GLY A 29 -9.37 21.91 19.25
C GLY A 29 -8.11 21.30 18.63
N GLU A 30 -7.10 20.88 19.41
CA GLU A 30 -5.84 20.36 18.86
C GLU A 30 -5.69 18.83 18.94
N GLU A 31 -6.40 18.14 19.82
CA GLU A 31 -6.27 16.68 19.93
C GLU A 31 -7.06 15.91 18.86
N ASP A 32 -8.22 16.44 18.42
CA ASP A 32 -9.05 15.80 17.39
C ASP A 32 -8.45 15.91 15.98
N THR A 33 -7.75 16.99 15.67
CA THR A 33 -7.06 17.16 14.38
C THR A 33 -5.88 16.21 14.25
N ILE A 34 -5.13 15.99 15.33
CA ILE A 34 -4.02 15.04 15.36
C ILE A 34 -4.52 13.58 15.31
N TYR A 35 -5.70 13.27 15.84
CA TYR A 35 -6.31 11.95 15.70
C TYR A 35 -6.89 11.72 14.30
N GLN A 36 -7.48 12.74 13.66
CA GLN A 36 -7.97 12.64 12.27
C GLN A 36 -6.84 12.58 11.23
N GLU A 37 -5.76 13.36 11.38
CA GLU A 37 -4.57 13.24 10.52
C GLU A 37 -3.87 11.88 10.69
N ARG A 38 -3.87 11.31 11.91
CA ARG A 38 -3.35 9.95 12.14
C ARG A 38 -4.27 8.85 11.62
N HIS A 39 -5.57 9.10 11.48
CA HIS A 39 -6.54 8.16 10.89
C HIS A 39 -6.61 8.23 9.35
N GLN A 40 -5.89 9.16 8.73
CA GLN A 40 -5.74 9.25 7.27
C GLN A 40 -4.43 8.64 6.75
N MET A 41 -3.78 7.80 7.55
CA MET A 41 -2.97 6.72 6.98
C MET A 41 -3.96 5.65 6.52
N GLU A 42 -4.58 5.81 5.34
CA GLU A 42 -5.46 4.75 4.83
C GLU A 42 -4.65 3.46 4.81
N GLN A 43 -5.11 2.50 5.61
CA GLN A 43 -4.43 1.22 5.76
C GLN A 43 -4.28 0.60 4.37
N LEU A 44 -3.08 0.10 4.08
CA LEU A 44 -2.83 -0.65 2.85
C LEU A 44 -3.93 -1.70 2.65
N ARG A 45 -4.37 -1.91 1.41
CA ARG A 45 -5.42 -2.89 1.15
C ARG A 45 -5.01 -4.27 1.65
N SER A 46 -5.94 -4.99 2.28
CA SER A 46 -5.78 -6.43 2.46
C SER A 46 -6.06 -7.11 1.12
N LEU A 47 -5.01 -7.45 0.39
CA LEU A 47 -5.10 -7.96 -0.98
C LEU A 47 -4.26 -9.24 -1.11
N ARG A 48 -4.88 -10.31 -1.61
CA ARG A 48 -4.21 -11.58 -1.94
C ARG A 48 -4.86 -12.17 -3.19
N PHE A 49 -4.12 -12.20 -4.28
CA PHE A 49 -4.55 -12.84 -5.52
C PHE A 49 -4.26 -14.35 -5.49
N THR A 50 -5.21 -15.11 -6.02
CA THR A 50 -5.10 -16.57 -6.21
C THR A 50 -5.15 -16.99 -7.67
N ASP A 51 -5.49 -16.07 -8.57
CA ASP A 51 -5.66 -16.30 -9.99
C ASP A 51 -5.42 -15.01 -10.79
N TRP A 52 -5.24 -15.13 -12.10
CA TRP A 52 -4.97 -13.98 -12.97
C TRP A 52 -6.22 -13.16 -13.31
N GLY A 53 -7.41 -13.75 -13.27
CA GLY A 53 -8.65 -13.04 -13.56
C GLY A 53 -8.96 -11.97 -12.50
N SER A 54 -8.71 -12.28 -11.23
CA SER A 54 -8.83 -11.31 -10.14
C SER A 54 -7.81 -10.18 -10.25
N VAL A 55 -6.58 -10.46 -10.70
CA VAL A 55 -5.57 -9.42 -11.01
C VAL A 55 -6.04 -8.51 -12.15
N GLU A 56 -6.49 -9.09 -13.26
CA GLU A 56 -6.96 -8.34 -14.43
C GLU A 56 -8.14 -7.43 -14.05
N SER A 57 -9.10 -7.93 -13.28
CA SER A 57 -10.24 -7.15 -12.77
C SER A 57 -9.80 -6.01 -11.85
N ASP A 58 -8.85 -6.26 -10.94
CA ASP A 58 -8.32 -5.21 -10.04
C ASP A 58 -7.63 -4.09 -10.84
N LEU A 59 -6.80 -4.43 -11.83
CA LEU A 59 -6.15 -3.46 -12.71
C LEU A 59 -7.17 -2.61 -13.48
N GLN A 60 -8.22 -3.23 -14.01
CA GLN A 60 -9.30 -2.51 -14.70
C GLN A 60 -10.07 -1.57 -13.76
N ASN A 61 -10.29 -1.98 -12.51
CA ASN A 61 -10.92 -1.10 -11.52
C ASN A 61 -10.02 0.07 -11.13
N LEU A 62 -8.72 -0.17 -10.97
CA LEU A 62 -7.75 0.90 -10.69
C LEU A 62 -7.67 1.90 -11.85
N LEU A 63 -7.83 1.48 -13.11
CA LEU A 63 -7.88 2.39 -14.26
C LEU A 63 -9.07 3.36 -14.21
N LYS A 64 -10.17 3.00 -13.55
CA LYS A 64 -11.34 3.90 -13.37
C LYS A 64 -11.07 5.01 -12.36
N GLY A 65 -10.08 4.81 -11.47
CA GLY A 65 -9.69 5.79 -10.45
C GLY A 65 -9.15 5.11 -9.19
N TYR A 66 -8.09 5.70 -8.62
CA TYR A 66 -7.45 5.20 -7.40
C TYR A 66 -6.73 6.31 -6.63
N GLN A 67 -6.49 6.08 -5.35
CA GLN A 67 -5.50 6.78 -4.52
C GLN A 67 -4.30 5.86 -4.29
N PHE A 68 -3.10 6.40 -4.09
CA PHE A 68 -1.91 5.59 -3.83
C PHE A 68 -1.29 5.95 -2.48
N GLN A 69 -0.98 4.92 -1.68
CA GLN A 69 -0.45 5.02 -0.32
C GLN A 69 1.06 4.71 -0.27
N GLY A 70 1.77 5.01 -1.36
CA GLY A 70 3.17 4.67 -1.54
C GLY A 70 3.89 5.66 -2.46
N LYS A 71 5.05 5.26 -2.97
CA LYS A 71 5.84 6.11 -3.88
C LYS A 71 5.46 5.97 -5.35
N TRP A 72 4.67 4.96 -5.68
CA TRP A 72 4.42 4.58 -7.06
C TRP A 72 2.94 4.72 -7.39
N ASN A 73 2.70 5.34 -8.54
CA ASN A 73 1.40 5.34 -9.17
C ASN A 73 1.13 3.99 -9.87
N LEU A 74 -0.05 3.84 -10.47
CA LEU A 74 -0.45 2.61 -11.17
C LEU A 74 0.46 2.27 -12.35
N ALA A 75 0.87 3.24 -13.16
CA ALA A 75 1.71 2.99 -14.32
C ALA A 75 3.13 2.54 -13.92
N GLN A 76 3.73 3.17 -12.92
CA GLN A 76 5.03 2.78 -12.36
C GLN A 76 4.98 1.37 -11.77
N THR A 77 3.91 1.08 -11.02
CA THR A 77 3.65 -0.26 -10.48
C THR A 77 3.48 -1.29 -11.60
N ALA A 78 2.75 -0.93 -12.67
CA ALA A 78 2.49 -1.82 -13.78
C ALA A 78 3.77 -2.16 -14.56
N LEU A 79 4.65 -1.18 -14.81
CA LEU A 79 5.95 -1.44 -15.44
C LEU A 79 6.84 -2.31 -14.57
N HIS A 80 6.88 -2.06 -13.27
CA HIS A 80 7.64 -2.87 -12.33
C HIS A 80 7.21 -4.35 -12.37
N LEU A 81 5.90 -4.59 -12.26
CA LEU A 81 5.31 -5.93 -12.32
C LEU A 81 5.55 -6.58 -13.69
N ASN A 82 5.48 -5.78 -14.77
CA ASN A 82 5.71 -6.25 -16.13
C ASN A 82 7.11 -6.84 -16.29
N ASP A 83 8.14 -6.16 -15.79
CA ASP A 83 9.51 -6.66 -15.94
C ASP A 83 9.76 -7.88 -15.04
N TRP A 84 9.24 -7.83 -13.81
CA TRP A 84 9.39 -8.93 -12.88
C TRP A 84 8.71 -10.22 -13.36
N MET A 85 7.57 -10.08 -14.05
CA MET A 85 6.87 -11.20 -14.70
C MET A 85 7.60 -11.75 -15.93
N GLN A 86 8.37 -10.92 -16.63
CA GLN A 86 9.15 -11.36 -17.78
C GLN A 86 10.41 -12.14 -17.40
N PHE A 87 11.04 -11.87 -16.25
CA PHE A 87 12.29 -12.53 -15.86
C PHE A 87 12.27 -14.06 -15.89
N PRO A 88 11.26 -14.77 -15.35
CA PRO A 88 11.21 -16.22 -15.47
C PRO A 88 11.14 -16.73 -16.92
N MET A 89 10.56 -15.96 -17.84
CA MET A 89 10.43 -16.35 -19.27
C MET A 89 11.64 -15.95 -20.11
N ASN A 90 12.24 -14.80 -19.85
CA ASN A 90 13.27 -14.19 -20.71
C ASN A 90 14.69 -14.25 -20.11
N GLY A 91 14.80 -14.68 -18.85
CA GLY A 91 16.03 -14.62 -18.07
C GLY A 91 16.12 -13.37 -17.19
N PHE A 92 17.03 -13.44 -16.22
CA PHE A 92 17.19 -12.40 -15.21
C PHE A 92 18.25 -11.37 -15.61
N PRO A 93 18.09 -10.10 -15.19
CA PRO A 93 19.08 -9.07 -15.45
C PRO A 93 20.43 -9.43 -14.82
N LYS A 94 21.52 -8.94 -15.42
CA LYS A 94 22.86 -9.15 -14.88
C LYS A 94 23.00 -8.41 -13.55
N ILE A 95 23.39 -9.13 -12.52
CA ILE A 95 23.58 -8.62 -11.17
C ILE A 95 25.09 -8.39 -10.94
N ILE A 96 25.45 -7.27 -10.30
CA ILE A 96 26.85 -6.97 -9.95
C ILE A 96 27.42 -8.04 -8.99
N LEU A 97 28.75 -8.23 -9.04
CA LEU A 97 29.42 -9.35 -8.36
C LEU A 97 29.09 -9.46 -6.85
N PRO A 98 29.09 -8.39 -6.04
CA PRO A 98 28.77 -8.50 -4.61
C PRO A 98 27.35 -9.04 -4.36
N MET A 99 26.36 -8.52 -5.08
CA MET A 99 24.97 -8.98 -4.98
C MET A 99 24.82 -10.43 -5.46
N ARG A 100 25.58 -10.84 -6.49
CA ARG A 100 25.57 -12.23 -6.98
C ARG A 100 26.08 -13.22 -5.92
N VAL A 101 27.14 -12.87 -5.19
CA VAL A 101 27.66 -13.70 -4.08
C VAL A 101 26.64 -13.77 -2.96
N MET A 102 26.07 -12.62 -2.55
CA MET A 102 25.04 -12.56 -1.52
C MET A 102 23.83 -13.44 -1.86
N PHE A 103 23.31 -13.34 -3.09
CA PHE A 103 22.19 -14.16 -3.54
C PHE A 103 22.53 -15.65 -3.61
N ALA A 104 23.76 -16.01 -4.00
CA ALA A 104 24.22 -17.40 -3.94
C ALA A 104 24.25 -17.93 -2.50
N VAL A 105 24.70 -17.13 -1.53
CA VAL A 105 24.66 -17.51 -0.11
C VAL A 105 23.21 -17.70 0.35
N ILE A 106 22.32 -16.73 0.09
CA ILE A 106 20.91 -16.83 0.49
C ILE A 106 20.25 -18.06 -0.13
N ARG A 107 20.41 -18.27 -1.44
CA ARG A 107 19.84 -19.42 -2.16
C ARG A 107 20.20 -20.76 -1.51
N ASN A 108 21.45 -20.91 -1.11
CA ASN A 108 21.98 -22.17 -0.55
C ASN A 108 21.74 -22.33 0.97
N THR A 109 21.26 -21.30 1.67
CA THR A 109 21.10 -21.32 3.14
C THR A 109 19.65 -21.12 3.59
N ALA A 110 19.03 -20.01 3.16
CA ALA A 110 17.73 -19.57 3.64
C ALA A 110 16.67 -19.43 2.53
N GLY A 111 17.05 -19.55 1.26
CA GLY A 111 16.20 -19.26 0.10
C GLY A 111 14.90 -20.05 0.08
N LYS A 112 14.95 -21.35 0.41
CA LYS A 112 13.75 -22.20 0.47
C LYS A 112 12.80 -21.76 1.59
N SER A 113 13.31 -21.46 2.78
CA SER A 113 12.51 -20.97 3.90
C SER A 113 11.89 -19.62 3.59
N MET A 114 12.67 -18.71 2.98
CA MET A 114 12.20 -17.41 2.51
C MET A 114 11.09 -17.55 1.48
N LEU A 115 11.25 -18.42 0.47
CA LEU A 115 10.24 -18.69 -0.54
C LEU A 115 8.94 -19.18 0.11
N MET A 116 9.00 -20.20 0.96
CA MET A 116 7.80 -20.74 1.63
C MET A 116 7.09 -19.67 2.45
N ARG A 117 7.85 -18.81 3.14
CA ARG A 117 7.29 -17.69 3.89
C ARG A 117 6.61 -16.66 2.98
N ILE A 118 7.20 -16.34 1.84
CA ILE A 118 6.59 -15.43 0.86
C ILE A 118 5.28 -16.02 0.30
N LEU A 119 5.25 -17.32 0.02
CA LEU A 119 4.04 -17.96 -0.52
C LEU A 119 2.92 -18.07 0.53
N SER A 120 3.29 -18.23 1.81
CA SER A 120 2.34 -18.27 2.94
C SER A 120 1.85 -16.88 3.34
N ASP A 121 2.78 -15.98 3.66
CA ASP A 121 2.52 -14.71 4.35
C ASP A 121 2.53 -13.50 3.41
N GLY A 122 3.00 -13.68 2.17
CA GLY A 122 3.27 -12.61 1.22
C GLY A 122 4.63 -11.94 1.41
N PHE A 123 4.93 -10.97 0.54
CA PHE A 123 6.14 -10.15 0.67
C PHE A 123 6.00 -9.11 1.79
N LYS A 124 7.07 -8.94 2.57
CA LYS A 124 7.19 -7.86 3.55
C LYS A 124 7.55 -6.54 2.85
N ALA A 125 6.97 -5.44 3.33
CA ALA A 125 7.35 -4.10 2.88
C ALA A 125 8.74 -3.69 3.39
N GLY A 126 9.37 -2.72 2.73
CA GLY A 126 10.64 -2.13 3.16
C GLY A 126 11.89 -2.79 2.60
N ASN A 127 11.77 -3.90 1.86
CA ASN A 127 12.90 -4.46 1.14
C ASN A 127 13.25 -3.60 -0.09
N PRO A 128 14.55 -3.45 -0.42
CA PRO A 128 14.96 -2.72 -1.61
C PRO A 128 14.39 -3.36 -2.88
N THR A 129 13.74 -2.54 -3.72
CA THR A 129 13.38 -2.92 -5.08
C THR A 129 14.64 -2.98 -5.95
N PHE A 130 14.66 -3.89 -6.93
CA PHE A 130 15.70 -3.86 -7.95
C PHE A 130 15.65 -2.53 -8.75
N PRO A 131 16.71 -1.71 -8.76
CA PRO A 131 16.64 -0.36 -9.31
C PRO A 131 16.30 -0.30 -10.80
N ALA A 132 16.61 -1.35 -11.56
CA ALA A 132 16.36 -1.39 -13.01
C ALA A 132 14.87 -1.48 -13.37
N THR A 133 13.98 -1.69 -12.39
CA THR A 133 12.53 -1.81 -12.61
C THR A 133 11.75 -0.69 -11.92
N VAL A 134 12.39 0.47 -11.73
CA VAL A 134 11.77 1.70 -11.19
C VAL A 134 11.72 2.74 -12.30
N TYR A 135 10.53 3.30 -12.55
CA TYR A 135 10.25 4.13 -13.71
C TYR A 135 9.51 5.41 -13.31
N GLU A 136 9.58 6.43 -14.17
CA GLU A 136 8.59 7.51 -14.24
C GLU A 136 7.64 7.18 -15.40
N ALA A 137 6.34 7.03 -15.12
CA ALA A 137 5.38 6.59 -16.12
C ALA A 137 3.96 7.09 -15.82
N SER A 138 3.17 7.29 -16.88
CA SER A 138 1.76 7.68 -16.82
C SER A 138 0.80 6.61 -17.39
N GLU A 139 1.25 5.76 -18.32
CA GLU A 139 0.42 4.71 -18.95
C GLU A 139 1.21 3.42 -19.18
N ALA A 140 0.79 2.30 -18.59
CA ALA A 140 1.51 1.03 -18.72
C ALA A 140 0.67 -0.25 -18.46
N VAL A 141 -0.62 -0.13 -18.12
CA VAL A 141 -1.45 -1.27 -17.72
C VAL A 141 -1.68 -2.24 -18.88
N ASP A 142 -1.92 -1.74 -20.10
CA ASP A 142 -2.12 -2.60 -21.27
C ASP A 142 -0.91 -3.49 -21.57
N LYS A 143 0.30 -2.94 -21.41
CA LYS A 143 1.54 -3.70 -21.56
C LYS A 143 1.63 -4.82 -20.52
N LEU A 144 1.28 -4.53 -19.28
CA LEU A 144 1.24 -5.55 -18.22
C LEU A 144 0.22 -6.65 -18.53
N LEU A 145 -0.99 -6.28 -18.99
CA LEU A 145 -2.03 -7.25 -19.36
C LEU A 145 -1.58 -8.18 -20.49
N GLN A 146 -0.90 -7.65 -21.51
CA GLN A 146 -0.30 -8.47 -22.58
C GLN A 146 0.75 -9.44 -22.02
N THR A 147 1.58 -9.00 -21.07
CA THR A 147 2.58 -9.84 -20.40
C THR A 147 1.93 -10.94 -19.54
N ILE A 148 0.82 -10.64 -18.85
CA ILE A 148 0.04 -11.65 -18.10
C ILE A 148 -0.47 -12.74 -19.05
N ILE A 149 -1.07 -12.35 -20.18
CA ILE A 149 -1.54 -13.31 -21.20
C ILE A 149 -0.38 -14.16 -21.71
N ARG A 150 0.77 -13.55 -22.00
CA ARG A 150 1.97 -14.26 -22.45
C ARG A 150 2.46 -15.26 -21.40
N PHE A 151 2.57 -14.83 -20.13
CA PHE A 151 3.01 -15.67 -19.03
C PHE A 151 2.11 -16.89 -18.87
N ARG A 152 0.79 -16.68 -18.83
CA ARG A 152 -0.23 -17.75 -18.71
C ARG A 152 -0.15 -18.82 -19.79
N ASN A 153 0.25 -18.43 -21.00
CA ASN A 153 0.37 -19.32 -22.15
C ASN A 153 1.82 -19.79 -22.38
N TYR A 154 2.75 -19.47 -21.48
CA TYR A 154 4.15 -19.80 -21.66
C TYR A 154 4.40 -21.29 -21.44
N GLN A 155 4.89 -21.96 -22.49
CA GLN A 155 5.22 -23.39 -22.48
C GLN A 155 6.73 -23.66 -22.43
N GLY A 156 7.55 -22.62 -22.33
CA GLY A 156 9.00 -22.75 -22.25
C GLY A 156 9.49 -23.07 -20.84
N GLU A 157 10.78 -23.33 -20.73
CA GLU A 157 11.43 -23.53 -19.43
C GLU A 157 11.49 -22.21 -18.64
N ILE A 158 11.29 -22.30 -17.32
CA ILE A 158 11.44 -21.18 -16.41
C ILE A 158 12.91 -21.02 -16.05
N HIS A 159 13.48 -19.86 -16.36
CA HIS A 159 14.87 -19.57 -16.01
C HIS A 159 15.09 -19.63 -14.49
N PRO A 160 16.25 -20.13 -14.03
CA PRO A 160 16.53 -20.24 -12.61
C PRO A 160 16.67 -18.87 -11.96
N SER A 161 15.93 -18.66 -10.87
CA SER A 161 15.97 -17.44 -10.08
C SER A 161 17.35 -17.25 -9.44
N PRO A 162 17.95 -16.05 -9.54
CA PRO A 162 19.14 -15.71 -8.79
C PRO A 162 18.95 -15.87 -7.28
N LEU A 163 17.75 -15.71 -6.73
CA LEU A 163 17.51 -15.82 -5.30
C LEU A 163 17.01 -17.20 -4.88
N PHE A 164 16.19 -17.86 -5.70
CA PHE A 164 15.49 -19.10 -5.34
C PHE A 164 15.93 -20.34 -6.13
N GLY A 165 16.76 -20.19 -7.16
CA GLY A 165 17.17 -21.29 -8.03
C GLY A 165 16.04 -21.74 -8.97
N HIS A 166 16.04 -23.03 -9.34
CA HIS A 166 15.02 -23.61 -10.20
C HIS A 166 13.66 -23.65 -9.48
N LEU A 167 12.63 -23.17 -10.16
CA LEU A 167 11.24 -23.21 -9.70
C LEU A 167 10.39 -23.92 -10.76
N SER A 168 9.38 -24.66 -10.32
CA SER A 168 8.34 -25.13 -11.24
C SER A 168 7.54 -23.93 -11.77
N TYR A 169 6.87 -24.09 -12.92
CA TYR A 169 5.96 -23.07 -13.43
C TYR A 169 4.91 -22.67 -12.39
N ALA A 170 4.28 -23.65 -11.73
CA ALA A 170 3.26 -23.40 -10.71
C ALA A 170 3.81 -22.60 -9.51
N THR A 171 5.04 -22.92 -9.05
CA THR A 171 5.67 -22.16 -7.97
C THR A 171 6.06 -20.75 -8.41
N ALA A 172 6.54 -20.59 -9.64
CA ALA A 172 6.82 -19.27 -10.21
C ALA A 172 5.54 -18.44 -10.32
N GLU A 173 4.44 -19.02 -10.78
CA GLU A 173 3.13 -18.38 -10.87
C GLU A 173 2.62 -17.90 -9.50
N GLN A 174 2.65 -18.75 -8.47
CA GLN A 174 2.26 -18.35 -7.11
C GLN A 174 3.12 -17.20 -6.59
N LEU A 175 4.42 -17.22 -6.89
CA LEU A 175 5.33 -16.14 -6.49
C LEU A 175 5.00 -14.83 -7.22
N GLN A 176 4.63 -14.89 -8.50
CA GLN A 176 4.14 -13.74 -9.26
C GLN A 176 2.86 -13.18 -8.65
N LEU A 177 1.85 -14.01 -8.37
CA LEU A 177 0.60 -13.57 -7.73
C LEU A 177 0.85 -12.92 -6.36
N ALA A 178 1.75 -13.49 -5.55
CA ALA A 178 2.16 -12.89 -4.28
C ALA A 178 2.85 -11.53 -4.46
N HIS A 179 3.65 -11.37 -5.51
CA HIS A 179 4.32 -10.11 -5.84
C HIS A 179 3.33 -9.04 -6.32
N PHE A 180 2.36 -9.42 -7.16
CA PHE A 180 1.27 -8.53 -7.58
C PHE A 180 0.44 -8.07 -6.39
N SER A 181 0.08 -9.00 -5.50
CA SER A 181 -0.65 -8.69 -4.26
C SER A 181 0.11 -7.67 -3.41
N HIS A 182 1.44 -7.84 -3.30
CA HIS A 182 2.30 -6.95 -2.54
C HIS A 182 2.33 -5.52 -3.08
N HIS A 183 2.36 -5.33 -4.40
CA HIS A 183 2.45 -4.01 -5.01
C HIS A 183 1.10 -3.34 -5.18
N LEU A 184 0.08 -4.07 -5.65
CA LEU A 184 -1.23 -3.49 -5.92
C LEU A 184 -1.97 -3.08 -4.64
N ARG A 185 -1.61 -3.65 -3.47
CA ARG A 185 -2.22 -3.25 -2.19
C ARG A 185 -1.99 -1.79 -1.80
N PHE A 186 -1.00 -1.13 -2.40
CA PHE A 186 -0.70 0.29 -2.19
C PHE A 186 -1.63 1.21 -2.99
N LEU A 187 -2.42 0.69 -3.93
CA LEU A 187 -3.32 1.46 -4.78
C LEU A 187 -4.76 1.18 -4.33
N VAL A 188 -5.47 2.15 -3.79
CA VAL A 188 -6.84 2.01 -3.28
C VAL A 188 -7.84 2.51 -4.33
N PRO A 189 -8.73 1.67 -4.90
CA PRO A 189 -9.74 2.13 -5.86
C PRO A 189 -10.65 3.22 -5.26
N THR A 190 -10.91 4.30 -6.01
CA THR A 190 -11.77 5.40 -5.53
C THR A 190 -13.25 5.11 -5.70
N GLN A 191 -13.61 4.19 -6.59
CA GLN A 191 -14.99 3.75 -6.74
C GLN A 191 -15.18 2.48 -5.93
N ARG A 192 -16.09 2.53 -4.95
CA ARG A 192 -16.56 1.32 -4.26
C ARG A 192 -17.24 0.46 -5.32
N SER A 193 -16.85 -0.82 -5.44
CA SER A 193 -17.64 -1.77 -6.23
C SER A 193 -19.05 -1.77 -5.65
N GLU A 194 -20.01 -1.22 -6.39
CA GLU A 194 -21.42 -1.43 -6.11
C GLU A 194 -21.69 -2.90 -6.46
N ASP A 195 -21.72 -3.74 -5.43
CA ASP A 195 -22.16 -5.13 -5.50
C ASP A 195 -23.69 -5.19 -5.61
#